data_AF-A0A4W4H5X2-F1
#
_entry.id   AF-A0A4W4H5X2-F1
#
_cell.length_a   1.000
_cell.length_b   1.000
_cell.length_c   1.000
_cell.angle_alpha   90.00
_cell.angle_beta   90.00
_cell.angle_gamma   90.00
#
_symmetry.space_group_name_H-M   'P 1'
#
loop_
_entity.id
_entity.type
_entity.pdbx_description
1 polymer ?
#
loop_
_entity_poly.entity_id
_entity_poly.type
_entity_poly.pdbx_seq_one_letter_code
_entity_poly.pdbx_strand_id
1 'polypeptide(L)'
;FTGKGWRSHARNGTSDTSEDREILVNIGGVKQVLYVDVLNRYPQTRLAELANCSVDNANDLLELCDDYDVRKGEFYFDRDPDSFKCITELYYYGEVHMKKGICPMCFKKEMDFWGVDVHFLDECCKGSLNEVEEELAQIAEKVHEILYNVEGTTPASVSKRCRLFLWKLMEKPESSLLARAMAILSFLFILLSSVVMCMSTIPELRVHDAGGNEVENPTLESIETACIIWFTIEYVLRLASAPNKVRFAFSFMNMVDFLAIMPFYAVLALTHLGTAVTELASVQQAVQALRVMRTARIFKLARHSSGLQTLTYALKSSLKELGLLLMYMGMGIFLFSALGYAVEQSHPDTLFTSIPQSFWWAIITMTTVGYGDVYPRTTLGRCNAAVSFLCGVIAIALPIHPIINNFVIFYSKQRVLETAAKHEIELMALRSKEDGLWGGTAQESQSDTYIPLLRDRSEGTPIQKLNHN
;
A
#
# COMPACT_ATOMS: atom_id res chain seq x y z
N PHE A 1 -8.90 13.97 36.14
CA PHE A 1 -8.37 13.81 37.51
C PHE A 1 -8.30 15.17 38.17
N THR A 2 -8.70 15.22 39.43
CA THR A 2 -9.08 16.40 40.23
C THR A 2 -8.04 17.52 40.29
N GLY A 3 -8.47 18.74 39.96
CA GLY A 3 -7.69 19.97 40.16
C GLY A 3 -7.50 20.29 41.63
N LYS A 4 -6.24 20.46 42.03
CA LYS A 4 -5.85 21.04 43.33
C LYS A 4 -5.63 22.52 43.14
N GLY A 5 -6.45 23.32 43.83
CA GLY A 5 -6.28 24.76 43.95
C GLY A 5 -5.00 25.13 44.68
N TRP A 6 -4.44 26.28 44.33
CA TRP A 6 -3.37 26.91 45.09
C TRP A 6 -3.89 28.22 45.70
N ARG A 7 -3.66 28.31 47.01
CA ARG A 7 -4.09 29.38 47.92
C ARG A 7 -3.31 30.66 47.65
N SER A 8 -4.01 31.78 47.80
CA SER A 8 -3.41 33.10 47.99
C SER A 8 -2.62 33.13 49.30
N HIS A 9 -1.33 33.47 49.21
CA HIS A 9 -0.55 33.93 50.35
C HIS A 9 -0.09 35.36 50.08
N ALA A 10 -0.73 36.30 50.78
CA ALA A 10 -0.19 37.64 50.96
C ALA A 10 1.09 37.57 51.81
N ARG A 11 2.16 38.21 51.34
CA ARG A 11 3.30 38.64 52.18
C ARG A 11 3.70 40.06 51.80
N ASN A 12 3.63 40.94 52.80
CA ASN A 12 4.26 42.25 52.82
C ASN A 12 5.79 42.09 52.99
N GLY A 13 6.56 42.97 52.34
CA GLY A 13 7.79 43.54 52.90
C GLY A 13 9.14 43.01 52.40
N THR A 14 9.63 43.64 51.33
CA THR A 14 11.03 44.04 51.03
C THR A 14 12.15 42.99 50.96
N SER A 15 12.65 42.72 49.74
CA SER A 15 14.08 42.81 49.35
C SER A 15 14.25 42.54 47.85
N ASP A 16 15.10 43.33 47.22
CA ASP A 16 15.28 43.56 45.78
C ASP A 16 15.94 42.42 44.98
N THR A 17 15.73 42.43 43.66
CA THR A 17 16.49 41.77 42.57
C THR A 17 16.27 40.28 42.20
N SER A 18 15.21 40.06 41.41
CA SER A 18 15.25 39.33 40.13
C SER A 18 13.97 39.72 39.42
N GLU A 19 13.98 40.82 38.67
CA GLU A 19 12.81 41.17 37.85
C GLU A 19 12.67 40.08 36.79
N ASP A 20 11.65 39.24 36.92
CA ASP A 20 11.25 38.28 35.89
C ASP A 20 10.94 39.08 34.62
N ARG A 21 11.92 39.21 33.72
CA ARG A 21 11.77 40.01 32.50
C ARG A 21 10.66 39.37 31.65
N GLU A 22 9.62 40.14 31.35
CA GLU A 22 8.47 39.71 30.56
C GLU A 22 8.57 40.24 29.12
N ILE A 23 8.11 39.44 28.15
CA ILE A 23 7.91 39.87 26.76
C ILE A 23 6.44 39.68 26.37
N LEU A 24 5.90 40.63 25.61
CA LEU A 24 4.55 40.58 25.08
C LEU A 24 4.58 40.17 23.61
N VAL A 25 3.95 39.04 23.29
CA VAL A 25 3.89 38.50 21.93
C VAL A 25 2.45 38.47 21.45
N ASN A 26 2.22 38.86 20.21
CA ASN A 26 0.92 38.85 19.55
C ASN A 26 0.96 37.96 18.31
N ILE A 27 0.25 36.84 18.38
CA ILE A 27 0.18 35.84 17.32
C ILE A 27 -1.19 35.93 16.67
N GLY A 28 -1.25 36.43 15.43
CA GLY A 28 -2.50 36.51 14.66
C GLY A 28 -3.63 37.29 15.38
N GLY A 29 -3.28 38.25 16.24
CA GLY A 29 -4.21 39.02 17.06
C GLY A 29 -4.39 38.53 18.50
N VAL A 30 -3.83 37.37 18.86
CA VAL A 30 -3.89 36.81 20.23
C VAL A 30 -2.64 37.20 21.01
N LYS A 31 -2.84 37.97 22.09
CA LYS A 31 -1.75 38.45 22.94
C LYS A 31 -1.42 37.45 24.05
N GLN A 32 -0.14 37.18 24.24
CA GLN A 32 0.38 36.30 25.28
C GLN A 32 1.64 36.90 25.92
N VAL A 33 1.70 36.85 27.25
CA VAL A 33 2.86 37.30 28.03
C VAL A 33 3.73 36.08 28.33
N LEU A 34 5.03 36.19 28.05
CA LEU A 34 6.01 35.12 28.25
C LEU A 34 7.17 35.63 29.11
N TYR A 35 7.72 34.74 29.93
CA TYR A 35 8.82 35.05 30.84
C TYR A 35 10.16 34.65 30.23
N VAL A 36 11.12 35.58 30.20
CA VAL A 36 12.43 35.39 29.58
C VAL A 36 13.18 34.20 30.20
N ASP A 37 13.09 34.00 31.52
CA ASP A 37 13.73 32.86 32.19
C ASP A 37 13.19 31.50 31.75
N VAL A 38 11.90 31.45 31.41
CA VAL A 38 11.25 30.23 30.90
C VAL A 38 11.69 29.97 29.45
N LEU A 39 11.82 31.02 28.64
CA LEU A 39 12.30 30.94 27.26
C LEU A 39 13.77 30.50 27.18
N ASN A 40 14.60 31.03 28.08
CA ASN A 40 16.04 30.73 28.16
C ASN A 40 16.37 29.27 28.52
N ARG A 41 15.37 28.45 28.92
CA ARG A 41 15.55 26.99 29.02
C ARG A 41 15.90 26.34 27.69
N TYR A 42 15.45 26.94 26.58
CA TYR A 42 15.70 26.48 25.22
C TYR A 42 16.27 27.63 24.38
N PRO A 43 17.56 27.98 24.54
CA PRO A 43 18.14 29.18 23.94
C PRO A 43 18.25 29.13 22.40
N GLN A 44 18.06 27.95 21.80
CA GLN A 44 18.14 27.73 20.35
C GLN A 44 16.84 28.10 19.63
N THR A 45 15.77 28.40 20.37
CA THR A 45 14.47 28.71 19.78
C THR A 45 14.37 30.20 19.45
N ARG A 46 13.54 30.52 18.45
CA ARG A 46 13.31 31.90 18.00
C ARG A 46 12.81 32.81 19.13
N LEU A 47 11.99 32.29 20.05
CA LEU A 47 11.48 33.08 21.17
C LEU A 47 12.57 33.42 22.19
N ALA A 48 13.51 32.52 22.44
CA ALA A 48 14.63 32.80 23.34
C ALA A 48 15.62 33.78 22.70
N GLU A 49 15.84 33.66 21.40
CA GLU A 49 16.63 34.64 20.64
C GLU A 49 15.98 36.03 20.67
N LEU A 50 14.67 36.10 20.42
CA LEU A 50 13.89 37.34 20.51
C LEU A 50 13.95 37.97 21.91
N ALA A 51 13.85 37.16 22.97
CA ALA A 51 13.92 37.61 24.36
C ALA A 51 15.27 38.23 24.73
N ASN A 52 16.37 37.72 24.15
CA ASN A 52 17.72 38.17 24.43
C ASN A 52 18.22 39.24 23.45
N CYS A 53 17.48 39.52 22.38
CA CYS A 53 17.83 40.52 21.39
C CYS A 53 17.80 41.93 22.00
N SER A 54 18.80 42.75 21.69
CA SER A 54 18.86 44.16 22.10
C SER A 54 17.99 45.00 21.17
N VAL A 55 17.06 45.78 21.75
CA VAL A 55 16.09 46.61 21.00
C VAL A 55 16.74 47.69 20.13
N ASP A 56 18.04 47.93 20.30
CA ASP A 56 18.79 48.99 19.61
C ASP A 56 19.14 48.68 18.13
N ASN A 57 18.99 47.43 17.68
CA ASN A 57 19.26 47.01 16.30
C ASN A 57 17.96 46.66 15.54
N ALA A 58 17.38 47.64 14.84
CA ALA A 58 16.12 47.47 14.12
C ALA A 58 16.13 46.42 12.99
N ASN A 59 17.30 46.14 12.39
CA ASN A 59 17.41 45.15 11.32
C ASN A 59 17.31 43.71 11.85
N ASP A 60 17.92 43.43 13.01
CA ASP A 60 17.90 42.09 13.62
C ASP A 60 16.49 41.73 14.14
N LEU A 61 15.71 42.74 14.54
CA LEU A 61 14.31 42.58 14.95
C LEU A 61 13.38 42.16 13.81
N LEU A 62 13.59 42.71 12.61
CA LEU A 62 12.77 42.41 11.42
C LEU A 62 13.03 41.01 10.87
N GLU A 63 14.16 40.38 11.19
CA GLU A 63 14.42 38.97 10.86
C GLU A 63 13.67 38.00 11.80
N LEU A 64 13.45 38.43 13.04
CA LEU A 64 12.88 37.58 14.10
C LEU A 64 11.36 37.71 14.22
N CYS A 65 10.78 38.88 13.97
CA CYS A 65 9.33 39.14 14.04
C CYS A 65 8.80 39.92 12.83
N ASP A 66 7.49 39.79 12.56
CA ASP A 66 6.86 40.44 11.40
C ASP A 66 6.64 41.95 11.62
N ASP A 67 6.36 42.36 12.86
CA ASP A 67 6.26 43.77 13.25
C ASP A 67 6.54 43.95 14.76
N TYR A 68 6.94 45.15 15.19
CA TYR A 68 7.23 45.48 16.60
C TYR A 68 6.65 46.84 16.99
N ASP A 69 5.68 46.84 17.90
CA ASP A 69 5.09 48.08 18.45
C ASP A 69 5.93 48.58 19.64
N VAL A 70 6.84 49.51 19.36
CA VAL A 70 7.73 50.16 20.34
C VAL A 70 6.95 50.79 21.52
N ARG A 71 5.73 51.28 21.29
CA ARG A 71 4.94 51.94 22.35
C ARG A 71 4.36 50.95 23.34
N LYS A 72 4.03 49.74 22.88
CA LYS A 72 3.45 48.68 23.71
C LYS A 72 4.47 47.63 24.13
N GLY A 73 5.67 47.64 23.55
CA GLY A 73 6.65 46.57 23.73
C GLY A 73 6.13 45.22 23.21
N GLU A 74 5.34 45.25 22.13
CA GLU A 74 4.60 44.09 21.60
C GLU A 74 5.24 43.59 20.30
N PHE A 75 5.63 42.32 20.27
CA PHE A 75 6.12 41.64 19.07
C PHE A 75 4.97 40.97 18.33
N TYR A 76 4.81 41.25 17.04
CA TYR A 76 3.72 40.72 16.23
C TYR A 76 4.21 39.63 15.27
N PHE A 77 3.36 38.62 15.10
CA PHE A 77 3.54 37.50 14.18
C PHE A 77 2.22 37.20 13.45
N ASP A 78 2.24 37.19 12.12
CA ASP A 78 1.12 36.78 11.27
C ASP A 78 1.10 35.25 11.13
N ARG A 79 0.73 34.58 12.23
CA ARG A 79 0.87 33.14 12.45
C ARG A 79 -0.37 32.58 13.15
N ASP A 80 -0.53 31.25 13.10
CA ASP A 80 -1.67 30.58 13.73
C ASP A 80 -1.54 30.52 15.27
N PRO A 81 -2.44 31.16 16.03
CA PRO A 81 -2.35 31.22 17.49
C PRO A 81 -2.61 29.88 18.17
N ASP A 82 -3.33 28.95 17.52
CA ASP A 82 -3.60 27.64 18.09
C ASP A 82 -2.38 26.72 18.03
N SER A 83 -1.62 26.77 16.93
CA SER A 83 -0.34 26.09 16.78
C SER A 83 0.69 26.64 17.76
N PHE A 84 0.74 27.97 17.92
CA PHE A 84 1.66 28.61 18.86
C PHE A 84 1.48 28.15 20.31
N LYS A 85 0.22 27.97 20.77
CA LYS A 85 -0.05 27.47 22.12
C LYS A 85 0.64 26.13 22.37
N CYS A 86 0.59 25.21 21.42
CA CYS A 86 1.28 23.92 21.49
C CYS A 86 2.81 24.10 21.55
N ILE A 87 3.36 25.05 20.80
CA ILE A 87 4.80 25.36 20.84
C ILE A 87 5.22 25.89 22.22
N THR A 88 4.38 26.73 22.86
CA THR A 88 4.69 27.25 24.19
C THR A 88 4.76 26.17 25.27
N GLU A 89 4.09 25.03 25.08
CA GLU A 89 4.12 23.90 26.02
C GLU A 89 5.54 23.35 26.22
N LEU A 90 6.41 23.45 25.21
CA LEU A 90 7.83 23.08 25.30
C LEU A 90 8.51 23.71 26.51
N TYR A 91 8.31 25.01 26.72
CA TYR A 91 9.05 25.74 27.76
C TYR A 91 8.57 25.39 29.18
N TYR A 92 7.33 24.90 29.31
CA TYR A 92 6.73 24.54 30.58
C TYR A 92 6.90 23.06 30.92
N TYR A 93 6.74 22.17 29.94
CA TYR A 93 6.68 20.72 30.13
C TYR A 93 7.87 19.97 29.51
N GLY A 94 8.61 20.60 28.60
CA GLY A 94 9.77 20.01 27.92
C GLY A 94 9.43 19.11 26.72
N GLU A 95 8.15 19.02 26.38
CA GLU A 95 7.62 18.25 25.26
C GLU A 95 6.52 19.05 24.55
N VAL A 96 6.29 18.75 23.27
CA VAL A 96 5.27 19.39 22.43
C VAL A 96 4.23 18.35 22.02
N HIS A 97 2.96 18.70 22.21
CA HIS A 97 1.84 17.93 21.67
C HIS A 97 1.06 18.73 20.64
N MET A 98 0.84 18.13 19.48
CA MET A 98 0.00 18.72 18.44
C MET A 98 -1.48 18.54 18.78
N LYS A 99 -2.23 19.64 18.72
CA LYS A 99 -3.69 19.63 18.88
C LYS A 99 -4.38 18.88 17.74
N LYS A 100 -5.41 18.10 18.07
CA LYS A 100 -6.24 17.40 17.08
C LYS A 100 -6.89 18.40 16.12
N GLY A 101 -6.78 18.13 14.82
CA GLY A 101 -7.36 18.95 13.75
C GLY A 101 -6.37 19.88 13.04
N ILE A 102 -5.17 20.08 13.59
CA ILE A 102 -4.09 20.77 12.90
C ILE A 102 -3.43 19.80 11.91
N CYS A 103 -3.14 20.24 10.68
CA CYS A 103 -2.41 19.44 9.72
C CYS A 103 -0.97 19.19 10.22
N PRO A 104 -0.49 17.94 10.31
CA PRO A 104 0.85 17.64 10.84
C PRO A 104 1.98 18.34 10.11
N MET A 105 1.87 18.48 8.79
CA MET A 105 2.86 19.19 7.97
C MET A 105 2.84 20.70 8.19
N CYS A 106 1.67 21.30 8.43
CA CYS A 106 1.60 22.71 8.80
C CYS A 106 2.20 22.93 10.19
N PHE A 107 1.90 22.04 11.13
CA PHE A 107 2.46 22.12 12.47
C PHE A 107 3.98 21.95 12.48
N LYS A 108 4.53 21.04 11.66
CA LYS A 108 5.98 20.90 11.47
C LYS A 108 6.61 22.22 10.99
N LYS A 109 5.99 22.90 10.02
CA LYS A 109 6.46 24.22 9.56
C LYS A 109 6.41 25.29 10.65
N GLU A 110 5.40 25.24 11.52
CA GLU A 110 5.36 26.11 12.70
C GLU A 110 6.52 25.78 13.65
N MET A 111 6.76 24.51 13.96
CA MET A 111 7.91 24.10 14.78
C MET A 111 9.24 24.60 14.19
N ASP A 112 9.46 24.38 12.89
CA ASP A 112 10.65 24.83 12.16
C ASP A 112 10.79 26.36 12.24
N PHE A 113 9.69 27.10 12.06
CA PHE A 113 9.69 28.55 12.20
C PHE A 113 10.12 28.99 13.59
N TRP A 114 9.54 28.40 14.64
CA TRP A 114 9.85 28.74 16.03
C TRP A 114 11.22 28.21 16.49
N GLY A 115 11.98 27.53 15.63
CA GLY A 115 13.28 26.94 15.97
C GLY A 115 13.15 25.76 16.94
N VAL A 116 12.01 25.08 16.93
CA VAL A 116 11.76 23.91 17.77
C VAL A 116 11.98 22.66 16.95
N ASP A 117 12.95 21.85 17.37
CA ASP A 117 13.27 20.60 16.70
C ASP A 117 12.17 19.54 16.90
N VAL A 118 11.89 18.75 15.87
CA VAL A 118 10.93 17.63 15.86
C VAL A 118 11.23 16.58 16.94
N HIS A 119 12.47 16.49 17.45
CA HIS A 119 12.83 15.62 18.57
C HIS A 119 12.01 15.91 19.83
N PHE A 120 11.56 17.15 20.05
CA PHE A 120 10.70 17.56 21.17
C PHE A 120 9.23 17.19 20.99
N LEU A 121 8.80 16.75 19.81
CA LEU A 121 7.46 16.25 19.58
C LEU A 121 7.30 14.89 20.28
N ASP A 122 6.25 14.72 21.07
CA ASP A 122 6.04 13.44 21.76
C ASP A 122 5.72 12.28 20.79
N GLU A 123 6.00 11.05 21.21
CA GLU A 123 5.75 9.83 20.41
C GLU A 123 4.30 9.72 19.93
N CYS A 124 3.32 10.17 20.74
CA CYS A 124 1.91 10.11 20.35
C CYS A 124 1.59 10.99 19.12
N CYS A 125 2.35 12.07 18.89
CA CYS A 125 2.17 12.99 17.77
C CYS A 125 3.12 12.66 16.61
N LYS A 126 4.33 12.15 16.91
CA LYS A 126 5.29 11.70 15.89
C LYS A 126 4.69 10.67 14.93
N GLY A 127 3.88 9.73 15.43
CA GLY A 127 3.20 8.75 14.58
C GLY A 127 2.32 9.39 13.50
N SER A 128 1.54 10.42 13.87
CA SER A 128 0.68 11.14 12.93
C SER A 128 1.47 11.96 11.91
N LEU A 129 2.63 12.50 12.29
CA LEU A 129 3.50 13.23 11.38
C LEU A 129 4.12 12.28 10.36
N ASN A 130 4.70 11.18 10.83
CA ASN A 130 5.33 10.17 9.97
C ASN A 130 4.32 9.57 8.98
N GLU A 131 3.08 9.31 9.40
CA GLU A 131 2.04 8.80 8.50
C GLU A 131 1.78 9.75 7.32
N VAL A 132 1.70 11.06 7.58
CA VAL A 132 1.49 12.06 6.52
C VAL A 132 2.74 12.23 5.66
N GLU A 133 3.94 12.17 6.23
CA GLU A 133 5.19 12.19 5.46
C GLU A 133 5.31 10.98 4.52
N GLU A 134 4.96 9.78 4.99
CA GLU A 134 4.89 8.59 4.16
C GLU A 134 3.84 8.71 3.05
N GLU A 135 2.67 9.28 3.34
CA GLU A 135 1.64 9.53 2.32
C GLU A 135 2.13 10.50 1.24
N LEU A 136 2.78 11.59 1.62
CA LEU A 136 3.35 12.55 0.68
C LEU A 136 4.48 11.92 -0.14
N ALA A 137 5.33 11.10 0.47
CA ALA A 137 6.37 10.37 -0.25
C ALA A 137 5.76 9.40 -1.29
N GLN A 138 4.66 8.72 -0.95
CA GLN A 138 3.93 7.85 -1.88
C GLN A 138 3.27 8.63 -3.02
N ILE A 139 2.73 9.82 -2.74
CA ILE A 139 2.18 10.72 -3.78
C ILE A 139 3.30 11.14 -4.72
N ALA A 140 4.43 11.61 -4.18
CA ALA A 140 5.60 12.03 -4.95
C ALA A 140 6.14 10.88 -5.82
N GLU A 141 6.22 9.66 -5.29
CA GLU A 141 6.63 8.48 -6.07
C GLU A 141 5.65 8.18 -7.20
N LYS A 142 4.33 8.22 -6.94
CA LYS A 142 3.30 8.04 -7.98
C LYS A 142 3.37 9.13 -9.05
N VAL A 143 3.53 10.39 -8.66
CA VAL A 143 3.68 11.52 -9.58
C VAL A 143 4.94 11.35 -10.42
N HIS A 144 6.07 11.01 -9.80
CA HIS A 144 7.32 10.73 -10.51
C HIS A 144 7.17 9.54 -11.46
N GLU A 145 6.48 8.46 -11.08
CA GLU A 145 6.20 7.34 -11.97
C GLU A 145 5.35 7.77 -13.18
N ILE A 146 4.34 8.63 -12.96
CA ILE A 146 3.49 9.16 -14.03
C ILE A 146 4.30 10.10 -14.95
N LEU A 147 5.08 11.02 -14.37
CA LEU A 147 5.92 11.97 -15.11
C LEU A 147 7.07 11.29 -15.84
N TYR A 148 7.76 10.31 -15.25
CA TYR A 148 8.78 9.52 -15.93
C TYR A 148 8.22 8.80 -17.18
N ASN A 149 6.97 8.33 -17.10
CA ASN A 149 6.27 7.77 -18.25
C ASN A 149 5.94 8.83 -19.34
N VAL A 150 5.97 10.12 -19.02
CA VAL A 150 5.69 11.28 -19.89
C VAL A 150 6.97 11.94 -20.43
N GLU A 151 7.99 12.15 -19.59
CA GLU A 151 9.27 12.83 -19.86
C GLU A 151 10.36 11.93 -20.47
N GLY A 152 10.07 10.67 -20.77
CA GLY A 152 10.85 9.86 -21.71
C GLY A 152 10.90 10.41 -23.16
N THR A 153 10.57 11.70 -23.34
CA THR A 153 10.38 12.49 -24.57
C THR A 153 11.55 13.44 -24.86
N THR A 154 12.74 13.26 -24.27
CA THR A 154 13.99 13.80 -24.84
C THR A 154 14.27 13.13 -26.20
N PRO A 155 14.98 13.75 -27.16
CA PRO A 155 15.06 13.29 -28.56
C PRO A 155 15.78 11.96 -28.69
N ALA A 156 15.02 10.89 -28.48
CA ALA A 156 15.49 9.52 -28.46
C ALA A 156 15.42 8.91 -29.86
N SER A 157 16.44 8.13 -30.21
CA SER A 157 16.52 7.28 -31.40
C SER A 157 15.18 6.60 -31.73
N VAL A 158 14.86 6.44 -33.02
CA VAL A 158 13.61 5.84 -33.55
C VAL A 158 13.20 4.56 -32.80
N SER A 159 14.18 3.74 -32.39
CA SER A 159 13.98 2.52 -31.59
C SER A 159 13.36 2.80 -30.21
N LYS A 160 13.81 3.83 -29.49
CA LYS A 160 13.25 4.20 -28.18
C LYS A 160 11.83 4.75 -28.30
N ARG A 161 11.52 5.48 -29.37
CA ARG A 161 10.16 6.00 -29.66
C ARG A 161 9.19 4.85 -29.97
N CYS A 162 9.61 3.90 -30.81
CA CYS A 162 8.83 2.70 -31.12
C CYS A 162 8.60 1.85 -29.86
N ARG A 163 9.64 1.66 -29.02
CA ARG A 163 9.53 0.94 -27.74
C ARG A 163 8.53 1.60 -26.79
N LEU A 164 8.59 2.93 -26.63
CA LEU A 164 7.67 3.67 -25.77
C LEU A 164 6.24 3.62 -26.29
N PHE A 165 6.06 3.72 -27.61
CA PHE A 165 4.76 3.55 -28.25
C PHE A 165 4.18 2.15 -27.97
N LEU A 166 4.97 1.10 -28.18
CA LEU A 166 4.57 -0.28 -27.87
C LEU A 166 4.26 -0.49 -26.38
N TRP A 167 5.05 0.10 -25.49
CA TRP A 167 4.79 0.04 -24.05
C TRP A 167 3.45 0.69 -23.68
N LYS A 168 3.18 1.91 -24.20
CA LYS A 168 1.90 2.60 -24.00
C LYS A 168 0.74 1.80 -24.59
N LEU A 169 0.93 1.22 -25.77
CA LEU A 169 -0.07 0.40 -26.46
C LEU A 169 -0.45 -0.85 -25.65
N MET A 170 0.53 -1.52 -25.02
CA MET A 170 0.33 -2.81 -24.37
C MET A 170 -0.02 -2.72 -22.88
N GLU A 171 0.45 -1.69 -22.17
CA GLU A 171 0.30 -1.57 -20.71
C GLU A 171 -0.74 -0.52 -20.29
N LYS A 172 -1.02 0.49 -21.13
CA LYS A 172 -1.96 1.58 -20.82
C LYS A 172 -3.13 1.57 -21.79
N PRO A 173 -4.24 0.87 -21.49
CA PRO A 173 -5.42 0.82 -22.37
C PRO A 173 -5.97 2.21 -22.69
N GLU A 174 -5.95 3.13 -21.73
CA GLU A 174 -6.46 4.50 -21.90
C GLU A 174 -5.59 5.40 -22.78
N SER A 175 -4.42 4.92 -23.24
CA SER A 175 -3.49 5.75 -24.01
C SER A 175 -3.95 6.07 -25.43
N SER A 176 -4.68 5.16 -26.08
CA SER A 176 -5.13 5.31 -27.47
C SER A 176 -6.28 4.35 -27.79
N LEU A 177 -7.04 4.64 -28.85
CA LEU A 177 -8.09 3.73 -29.34
C LEU A 177 -7.54 2.35 -29.69
N LEU A 178 -6.34 2.28 -30.27
CA LEU A 178 -5.67 1.02 -30.60
C LEU A 178 -5.30 0.23 -29.33
N ALA A 179 -4.84 0.92 -28.27
CA ALA A 179 -4.54 0.29 -26.98
C ALA A 179 -5.80 -0.30 -26.34
N ARG A 180 -6.93 0.43 -26.39
CA ARG A 180 -8.24 -0.07 -25.95
C ARG A 180 -8.66 -1.31 -26.75
N ALA A 181 -8.53 -1.27 -28.08
CA ALA A 181 -8.85 -2.41 -28.93
C ALA A 181 -8.00 -3.64 -28.62
N MET A 182 -6.68 -3.47 -28.43
CA MET A 182 -5.77 -4.55 -28.03
C MET A 182 -6.11 -5.13 -26.65
N ALA A 183 -6.48 -4.28 -25.69
CA ALA A 183 -6.90 -4.73 -24.36
C ALA A 183 -8.21 -5.54 -24.41
N ILE A 184 -9.20 -5.08 -25.19
CA ILE A 184 -10.46 -5.80 -25.42
C ILE A 184 -10.18 -7.15 -26.11
N LEU A 185 -9.35 -7.15 -27.14
CA LEU A 185 -8.98 -8.37 -27.87
C LEU A 185 -8.31 -9.38 -26.93
N SER A 186 -7.36 -8.94 -26.12
CA SER A 186 -6.69 -9.80 -25.14
C SER A 186 -7.68 -10.40 -24.13
N PHE A 187 -8.64 -9.60 -23.66
CA PHE A 187 -9.72 -10.07 -22.79
C PHE A 187 -10.61 -11.11 -23.49
N LEU A 188 -10.99 -10.90 -24.75
CA LEU A 188 -11.76 -11.87 -25.53
C LEU A 188 -11.02 -13.20 -25.72
N PHE A 189 -9.70 -13.16 -25.97
CA PHE A 189 -8.87 -14.37 -26.06
C PHE A 189 -8.79 -15.13 -24.73
N ILE A 190 -8.77 -14.43 -23.59
CA ILE A 190 -8.83 -15.05 -22.26
C ILE A 190 -10.17 -15.77 -22.05
N LEU A 191 -11.29 -15.13 -22.41
CA LEU A 191 -12.61 -15.75 -22.33
C LEU A 191 -12.72 -16.96 -23.25
N LEU A 192 -12.33 -16.81 -24.52
CA LEU A 192 -12.33 -17.90 -25.51
C LEU A 192 -11.49 -19.08 -25.01
N SER A 193 -10.27 -18.82 -24.54
CA SER A 193 -9.41 -19.87 -24.02
C SER A 193 -9.99 -20.55 -22.77
N SER A 194 -10.73 -19.82 -21.93
CA SER A 194 -11.36 -20.40 -20.73
C SER A 194 -12.55 -21.29 -21.11
N VAL A 195 -13.36 -20.85 -22.07
CA VAL A 195 -14.48 -21.66 -22.61
C VAL A 195 -13.95 -22.92 -23.28
N VAL A 196 -12.94 -22.82 -24.15
CA VAL A 196 -12.32 -23.98 -24.82
C VAL A 196 -11.75 -24.96 -23.80
N MET A 197 -11.10 -24.47 -22.75
CA MET A 197 -10.61 -25.31 -21.65
C MET A 197 -11.77 -26.05 -20.95
N CYS A 198 -12.87 -25.36 -20.62
CA CYS A 198 -14.05 -26.01 -20.06
C CYS A 198 -14.63 -27.08 -21.00
N MET A 199 -14.77 -26.76 -22.30
CA MET A 199 -15.28 -27.69 -23.30
C MET A 199 -14.38 -28.92 -23.46
N SER A 200 -13.06 -28.77 -23.37
CA SER A 200 -12.10 -29.89 -23.45
C SER A 200 -12.25 -30.91 -22.30
N THR A 201 -12.86 -30.51 -21.19
CA THR A 201 -13.11 -31.41 -20.05
C THR A 201 -14.37 -32.27 -20.23
N ILE A 202 -15.26 -31.91 -21.16
CA ILE A 202 -16.52 -32.63 -21.41
C ILE A 202 -16.22 -33.96 -22.12
N PRO A 203 -16.56 -35.12 -21.53
CA PRO A 203 -16.27 -36.43 -22.14
C PRO A 203 -16.93 -36.62 -23.51
N GLU A 204 -18.14 -36.09 -23.69
CA GLU A 204 -18.94 -36.20 -24.93
C GLU A 204 -18.30 -35.51 -26.14
N LEU A 205 -17.37 -34.57 -25.91
CA LEU A 205 -16.68 -33.84 -26.96
C LEU A 205 -15.33 -34.47 -27.35
N ARG A 206 -14.89 -35.52 -26.63
CA ARG A 206 -13.68 -36.27 -26.97
C ARG A 206 -13.91 -37.10 -28.23
N VAL A 207 -12.85 -37.23 -29.02
CA VAL A 207 -12.89 -37.95 -30.31
C VAL A 207 -12.03 -39.19 -30.19
N HIS A 208 -12.47 -40.29 -30.80
CA HIS A 208 -11.64 -41.49 -30.89
C HIS A 208 -10.64 -41.36 -32.04
N ASP A 209 -9.36 -41.59 -31.75
CA ASP A 209 -8.32 -41.68 -32.77
C ASP A 209 -8.48 -42.96 -33.60
N ALA A 210 -7.73 -43.08 -34.71
CA ALA A 210 -7.72 -44.26 -35.59
C ALA A 210 -7.39 -45.59 -34.85
N GLY A 211 -6.74 -45.50 -33.68
CA GLY A 211 -6.49 -46.63 -32.79
C GLY A 211 -7.57 -46.90 -31.73
N GLY A 212 -8.71 -46.21 -31.75
CA GLY A 212 -9.83 -46.37 -30.81
C GLY A 212 -9.65 -45.66 -29.45
N ASN A 213 -8.50 -45.04 -29.21
CA ASN A 213 -8.22 -44.31 -27.96
C ASN A 213 -8.98 -42.98 -27.92
N GLU A 214 -9.52 -42.61 -26.76
CA GLU A 214 -10.09 -41.28 -26.55
C GLU A 214 -8.99 -40.21 -26.53
N VAL A 215 -9.09 -39.25 -27.45
CA VAL A 215 -8.17 -38.11 -27.58
C VAL A 215 -8.95 -36.81 -27.50
N GLU A 216 -8.26 -35.74 -27.11
CA GLU A 216 -8.81 -34.38 -27.12
C GLU A 216 -9.25 -34.00 -28.55
N ASN A 217 -10.31 -33.21 -28.66
CA ASN A 217 -10.85 -32.83 -29.97
C ASN A 217 -9.84 -31.96 -30.71
N PRO A 218 -9.41 -32.34 -31.94
CA PRO A 218 -8.37 -31.61 -32.66
C PRO A 218 -8.75 -30.16 -32.99
N THR A 219 -10.05 -29.87 -33.11
CA THR A 219 -10.53 -28.50 -33.34
C THR A 219 -10.36 -27.62 -32.09
N LEU A 220 -10.65 -28.16 -30.90
CA LEU A 220 -10.47 -27.46 -29.62
C LEU A 220 -8.98 -27.24 -29.33
N GLU A 221 -8.14 -28.24 -29.63
CA GLU A 221 -6.68 -28.13 -29.50
C GLU A 221 -6.10 -27.07 -30.44
N SER A 222 -6.62 -26.98 -31.67
CA SER A 222 -6.20 -25.94 -32.64
C SER A 222 -6.56 -24.53 -32.14
N ILE A 223 -7.76 -24.36 -31.57
CA ILE A 223 -8.17 -23.07 -30.99
C ILE A 223 -7.33 -22.74 -29.75
N GLU A 224 -7.08 -23.71 -28.86
CA GLU A 224 -6.23 -23.53 -27.69
C GLU A 224 -4.81 -23.09 -28.10
N THR A 225 -4.24 -23.75 -29.12
CA THR A 225 -2.93 -23.41 -29.67
C THR A 225 -2.92 -21.99 -30.23
N ALA A 226 -3.96 -21.57 -30.95
CA ALA A 226 -4.09 -20.20 -31.43
C ALA A 226 -4.15 -19.16 -30.28
N CYS A 227 -4.89 -19.46 -29.20
CA CYS A 227 -4.92 -18.62 -28.00
C CYS A 227 -3.54 -18.50 -27.32
N ILE A 228 -2.79 -19.60 -27.24
CA ILE A 228 -1.45 -19.61 -26.64
C ILE A 228 -0.46 -18.83 -27.49
N ILE A 229 -0.53 -18.95 -28.83
CA ILE A 229 0.27 -18.13 -29.75
C ILE A 229 -0.02 -16.65 -29.51
N TRP A 230 -1.29 -16.26 -29.39
CA TRP A 230 -1.67 -14.89 -29.05
C TRP A 230 -1.06 -14.43 -27.71
N PHE A 231 -1.22 -15.21 -26.64
CA PHE A 231 -0.65 -14.88 -25.32
C PHE A 231 0.87 -14.81 -25.32
N THR A 232 1.53 -15.63 -26.13
CA THR A 232 2.98 -15.62 -26.29
C THR A 232 3.43 -14.35 -26.99
N ILE A 233 2.77 -13.97 -28.09
CA ILE A 233 3.04 -12.71 -28.79
C ILE A 233 2.84 -11.54 -27.82
N GLU A 234 1.74 -11.55 -27.06
CA GLU A 234 1.41 -10.53 -26.07
C GLU A 234 2.51 -10.41 -25.00
N TYR A 235 2.94 -11.53 -24.41
CA TYR A 235 4.01 -11.56 -23.40
C TYR A 235 5.36 -11.11 -23.97
N VAL A 236 5.74 -11.57 -25.15
CA VAL A 236 7.00 -11.19 -25.83
C VAL A 236 7.00 -9.70 -26.16
N LEU A 237 5.91 -9.15 -26.68
CA LEU A 237 5.79 -7.72 -26.98
C LEU A 237 5.91 -6.88 -25.71
N ARG A 238 5.31 -7.31 -24.59
CA ARG A 238 5.49 -6.62 -23.30
C ARG A 238 6.92 -6.71 -22.77
N LEU A 239 7.53 -7.89 -22.82
CA LEU A 239 8.92 -8.08 -22.38
C LEU A 239 9.91 -7.29 -23.25
N ALA A 240 9.65 -7.17 -24.55
CA ALA A 240 10.47 -6.38 -25.48
C ALA A 240 10.30 -4.87 -25.28
N SER A 241 9.09 -4.42 -24.91
CA SER A 241 8.81 -3.00 -24.66
C SER A 241 9.22 -2.54 -23.25
N ALA A 242 9.41 -3.47 -22.31
CA ALA A 242 9.78 -3.18 -20.93
C ALA A 242 11.14 -2.45 -20.79
N PRO A 243 11.23 -1.42 -19.91
CA PRO A 243 12.48 -0.70 -19.67
C PRO A 243 13.52 -1.56 -18.95
N ASN A 244 13.10 -2.39 -17.98
CA ASN A 244 13.94 -3.35 -17.27
C ASN A 244 13.31 -4.75 -17.33
N LYS A 245 13.92 -5.64 -18.11
CA LYS A 245 13.39 -6.98 -18.40
C LYS A 245 13.33 -7.89 -17.18
N VAL A 246 14.31 -7.82 -16.29
CA VAL A 246 14.38 -8.66 -15.09
C VAL A 246 13.31 -8.24 -14.10
N ARG A 247 13.24 -6.95 -13.78
CA ARG A 247 12.18 -6.41 -12.90
C ARG A 247 10.79 -6.67 -13.48
N PHE A 248 10.64 -6.59 -14.80
CA PHE A 248 9.40 -6.93 -15.48
C PHE A 248 9.06 -8.41 -15.29
N ALA A 249 9.96 -9.34 -15.59
CA ALA A 249 9.69 -10.78 -15.50
C ALA A 249 9.28 -11.24 -14.09
N PHE A 250 9.85 -10.64 -13.04
CA PHE A 250 9.55 -10.96 -11.63
C PHE A 250 8.38 -10.17 -11.02
N SER A 251 7.67 -9.35 -11.80
CA SER A 251 6.44 -8.69 -11.32
C SER A 251 5.28 -9.70 -11.26
N PHE A 252 4.44 -9.62 -10.23
CA PHE A 252 3.35 -10.58 -9.99
C PHE A 252 2.44 -10.80 -11.21
N MET A 253 1.99 -9.72 -11.86
CA MET A 253 1.11 -9.82 -13.04
C MET A 253 1.82 -10.45 -14.25
N ASN A 254 3.13 -10.23 -14.39
CA ASN A 254 3.92 -10.78 -15.49
C ASN A 254 4.28 -12.25 -15.24
N MET A 255 4.40 -12.66 -13.97
CA MET A 255 4.51 -14.07 -13.59
C MET A 255 3.22 -14.84 -13.92
N VAL A 256 2.05 -14.24 -13.72
CA VAL A 256 0.77 -14.81 -14.14
C VAL A 256 0.70 -14.96 -15.66
N ASP A 257 1.13 -13.95 -16.42
CA ASP A 257 1.19 -14.02 -17.89
C ASP A 257 2.12 -15.15 -18.37
N PHE A 258 3.27 -15.35 -17.71
CA PHE A 258 4.20 -16.44 -17.99
C PHE A 258 3.60 -17.82 -17.63
N LEU A 259 3.00 -17.95 -16.44
CA LEU A 259 2.39 -19.19 -15.98
C LEU A 259 1.21 -19.62 -16.87
N ALA A 260 0.54 -18.68 -17.54
CA ALA A 260 -0.54 -18.97 -18.48
C ALA A 260 -0.06 -19.68 -19.77
N ILE A 261 1.17 -19.41 -20.23
CA ILE A 261 1.75 -20.02 -21.45
C ILE A 261 2.68 -21.20 -21.14
N MET A 262 3.25 -21.24 -19.94
CA MET A 262 4.26 -22.22 -19.53
C MET A 262 3.81 -23.69 -19.71
N PRO A 263 2.58 -24.11 -19.37
CA PRO A 263 2.15 -25.50 -19.51
C PRO A 263 2.28 -26.06 -20.92
N PHE A 264 1.98 -25.25 -21.96
CA PHE A 264 2.07 -25.68 -23.35
C PHE A 264 3.51 -25.97 -23.75
N TYR A 265 4.41 -25.02 -23.50
CA TYR A 265 5.83 -25.18 -23.82
C TYR A 265 6.50 -26.25 -22.96
N ALA A 266 6.08 -26.43 -21.71
CA ALA A 266 6.58 -27.50 -20.84
C ALA A 266 6.16 -28.88 -21.36
N VAL A 267 4.90 -29.07 -21.78
CA VAL A 267 4.45 -30.33 -22.39
C VAL A 267 5.20 -30.58 -23.70
N LEU A 268 5.33 -29.56 -24.57
CA LEU A 268 6.06 -29.66 -25.84
C LEU A 268 7.54 -30.02 -25.62
N ALA A 269 8.19 -29.41 -24.63
CA ALA A 269 9.56 -29.73 -24.27
C ALA A 269 9.65 -31.17 -23.74
N LEU A 270 8.76 -31.59 -22.85
CA LEU A 270 8.74 -32.96 -22.32
C LEU A 270 8.46 -34.00 -23.41
N THR A 271 7.60 -33.73 -24.38
CA THR A 271 7.36 -34.67 -25.49
C THR A 271 8.55 -34.75 -26.44
N HIS A 272 9.21 -33.64 -26.77
CA HIS A 272 10.39 -33.66 -27.64
C HIS A 272 11.66 -34.19 -26.95
N LEU A 273 11.96 -33.75 -25.72
CA LEU A 273 13.14 -34.19 -24.95
C LEU A 273 12.93 -35.57 -24.31
N GLY A 274 11.71 -35.90 -23.90
CA GLY A 274 11.34 -37.18 -23.27
C GLY A 274 11.29 -38.37 -24.25
N THR A 275 11.40 -38.13 -25.56
CA THR A 275 11.68 -39.23 -26.52
C THR A 275 13.03 -39.92 -26.24
N ALA A 276 13.92 -39.31 -25.45
CA ALA A 276 15.25 -39.84 -25.13
C ALA A 276 15.39 -40.47 -23.74
N VAL A 277 14.42 -40.34 -22.82
CA VAL A 277 14.57 -40.82 -21.43
C VAL A 277 13.35 -41.63 -20.99
N THR A 278 13.59 -42.93 -20.85
CA THR A 278 12.72 -43.95 -20.26
C THR A 278 12.27 -43.58 -18.84
N GLU A 279 10.98 -43.31 -18.66
CA GLU A 279 10.06 -43.82 -17.61
C GLU A 279 8.69 -43.13 -17.77
N LEU A 280 7.80 -43.73 -18.56
CA LEU A 280 6.51 -43.14 -18.99
C LEU A 280 5.57 -42.75 -17.84
N ALA A 281 5.66 -43.42 -16.68
CA ALA A 281 4.72 -43.25 -15.57
C ALA A 281 4.89 -41.89 -14.84
N SER A 282 6.13 -41.45 -14.62
CA SER A 282 6.42 -40.14 -14.01
C SER A 282 6.11 -38.99 -14.97
N VAL A 283 6.33 -39.20 -16.28
CA VAL A 283 5.98 -38.25 -17.34
C VAL A 283 4.46 -38.06 -17.43
N GLN A 284 3.66 -39.13 -17.33
CA GLN A 284 2.20 -39.02 -17.37
C GLN A 284 1.64 -38.22 -16.20
N GLN A 285 2.16 -38.44 -14.97
CA GLN A 285 1.77 -37.65 -13.79
C GLN A 285 2.18 -36.17 -13.94
N ALA A 286 3.38 -35.91 -14.46
CA ALA A 286 3.84 -34.55 -14.73
C ALA A 286 2.97 -33.84 -15.78
N VAL A 287 2.61 -34.53 -16.87
CA VAL A 287 1.69 -34.00 -17.89
C VAL A 287 0.32 -33.71 -17.30
N GLN A 288 -0.20 -34.56 -16.40
CA GLN A 288 -1.47 -34.31 -15.72
C GLN A 288 -1.41 -33.06 -14.82
N ALA A 289 -0.32 -32.86 -14.09
CA ALA A 289 -0.13 -31.64 -13.29
C ALA A 289 -0.03 -30.38 -14.19
N LEU A 290 0.70 -30.45 -15.31
CA LEU A 290 0.78 -29.37 -16.29
C LEU A 290 -0.59 -29.04 -16.91
N ARG A 291 -1.44 -30.05 -17.15
CA ARG A 291 -2.82 -29.84 -17.61
C ARG A 291 -3.66 -29.07 -16.59
N VAL A 292 -3.48 -29.30 -15.28
CA VAL A 292 -4.17 -28.49 -14.26
C VAL A 292 -3.65 -27.05 -14.26
N MET A 293 -2.33 -26.84 -14.41
CA MET A 293 -1.75 -25.50 -14.46
C MET A 293 -2.26 -24.64 -15.62
N ARG A 294 -2.80 -25.25 -16.68
CA ARG A 294 -3.51 -24.52 -17.75
C ARG A 294 -4.62 -23.62 -17.20
N THR A 295 -5.30 -24.03 -16.13
CA THR A 295 -6.35 -23.23 -15.47
C THR A 295 -5.84 -21.90 -14.93
N ALA A 296 -4.53 -21.77 -14.64
CA ALA A 296 -3.93 -20.53 -14.17
C ALA A 296 -4.08 -19.37 -15.17
N ARG A 297 -4.34 -19.66 -16.46
CA ARG A 297 -4.66 -18.64 -17.48
C ARG A 297 -5.87 -17.77 -17.11
N ILE A 298 -6.81 -18.27 -16.31
CA ILE A 298 -7.96 -17.49 -15.84
C ILE A 298 -7.53 -16.31 -14.96
N PHE A 299 -6.41 -16.44 -14.22
CA PHE A 299 -5.88 -15.36 -13.38
C PHE A 299 -5.37 -14.18 -14.22
N LYS A 300 -5.14 -14.36 -15.52
CA LYS A 300 -4.81 -13.27 -16.43
C LYS A 300 -5.92 -12.21 -16.50
N LEU A 301 -7.16 -12.56 -16.14
CA LEU A 301 -8.27 -11.62 -15.94
C LEU A 301 -7.98 -10.56 -14.87
N ALA A 302 -7.12 -10.85 -13.90
CA ALA A 302 -6.73 -9.89 -12.86
C ALA A 302 -6.08 -8.64 -13.45
N ARG A 303 -5.37 -8.74 -14.58
CA ARG A 303 -4.80 -7.56 -15.28
C ARG A 303 -5.88 -6.63 -15.80
N HIS A 304 -7.03 -7.17 -16.20
CA HIS A 304 -8.13 -6.42 -16.79
C HIS A 304 -9.17 -5.96 -15.76
N SER A 305 -9.07 -6.40 -14.50
CA SER A 305 -9.98 -6.03 -13.43
C SER A 305 -9.24 -5.28 -12.33
N SER A 306 -9.42 -3.96 -12.27
CA SER A 306 -8.92 -3.12 -11.18
C SER A 306 -9.40 -3.61 -9.81
N GLY A 307 -10.61 -4.19 -9.74
CA GLY A 307 -11.15 -4.82 -8.54
C GLY A 307 -10.30 -6.00 -8.06
N LEU A 308 -9.88 -6.91 -8.96
CA LEU A 308 -9.03 -8.06 -8.60
C LEU A 308 -7.62 -7.63 -8.20
N GLN A 309 -7.06 -6.60 -8.83
CA GLN A 309 -5.76 -6.05 -8.43
C GLN A 309 -5.83 -5.50 -7.02
N THR A 310 -6.86 -4.69 -6.76
CA THR A 310 -7.10 -4.09 -5.44
C THR A 310 -7.34 -5.15 -4.37
N LEU A 311 -8.11 -6.19 -4.70
CA LEU A 311 -8.31 -7.35 -3.83
C LEU A 311 -6.98 -8.05 -3.52
N THR A 312 -6.11 -8.26 -4.51
CA THR A 312 -4.80 -8.89 -4.32
C THR A 312 -3.91 -8.09 -3.39
N TYR A 313 -3.84 -6.76 -3.58
CA TYR A 313 -3.09 -5.88 -2.70
C TYR A 313 -3.65 -5.84 -1.27
N ALA A 314 -4.97 -5.78 -1.13
CA ALA A 314 -5.61 -5.78 0.17
C ALA A 314 -5.43 -7.13 0.90
N LEU A 315 -5.51 -8.26 0.20
CA LEU A 315 -5.17 -9.58 0.75
C LEU A 315 -3.72 -9.65 1.21
N LYS A 316 -2.78 -9.08 0.42
CA LYS A 316 -1.37 -9.01 0.80
C LYS A 316 -1.18 -8.21 2.10
N SER A 317 -1.88 -7.08 2.24
CA SER A 317 -1.84 -6.26 3.46
C SER A 317 -2.43 -7.00 4.66
N SER A 318 -3.51 -7.76 4.44
CA SER A 318 -4.21 -8.51 5.48
C SER A 318 -3.66 -9.93 5.69
N LEU A 319 -2.45 -10.26 5.20
CA LEU A 319 -1.89 -11.62 5.33
C LEU A 319 -1.75 -12.08 6.77
N LYS A 320 -1.42 -11.16 7.70
CA LYS A 320 -1.33 -11.48 9.13
C LYS A 320 -2.69 -11.90 9.70
N GLU A 321 -3.75 -11.15 9.38
CA GLU A 321 -5.12 -11.44 9.83
C GLU A 321 -5.67 -12.71 9.18
N LEU A 322 -5.40 -12.91 7.88
CA LEU A 322 -5.77 -14.12 7.17
C LEU A 322 -5.03 -15.35 7.74
N GLY A 323 -3.75 -15.21 8.06
CA GLY A 323 -2.95 -16.25 8.71
C GLY A 323 -3.52 -16.63 10.09
N LEU A 324 -3.96 -15.63 10.87
CA LEU A 324 -4.61 -15.86 12.16
C LEU A 324 -5.94 -16.63 12.01
N LEU A 325 -6.77 -16.25 11.02
CA LEU A 325 -8.01 -16.96 10.69
C LEU A 325 -7.73 -18.43 10.34
N LEU A 326 -6.76 -18.68 9.46
CA LEU A 326 -6.39 -20.05 9.05
C LEU A 326 -5.83 -20.86 10.22
N MET A 327 -5.07 -20.24 11.12
CA MET A 327 -4.56 -20.89 12.34
C MET A 327 -5.70 -21.30 13.28
N TYR A 328 -6.67 -20.42 13.56
CA TYR A 328 -7.83 -20.76 14.40
C TYR A 328 -8.71 -21.83 13.78
N MET A 329 -8.98 -21.74 12.47
CA MET A 329 -9.72 -22.77 11.75
C MET A 329 -8.97 -24.10 11.76
N GLY A 330 -7.66 -24.11 11.50
CA GLY A 330 -6.84 -25.32 11.52
C GLY A 330 -6.81 -26.01 12.88
N MET A 331 -6.67 -25.24 13.96
CA MET A 331 -6.74 -25.77 15.34
C MET A 331 -8.13 -26.36 15.64
N GLY A 332 -9.21 -25.67 15.25
CA GLY A 332 -10.57 -26.16 15.44
C GLY A 332 -10.85 -27.42 14.64
N ILE A 333 -10.47 -27.46 13.36
CA ILE A 333 -10.60 -28.65 12.50
C ILE A 333 -9.89 -29.84 13.15
N PHE A 334 -8.64 -29.65 13.58
CA PHE A 334 -7.89 -30.73 14.23
C PHE A 334 -8.60 -31.24 15.50
N LEU A 335 -9.00 -30.33 16.38
CA LEU A 335 -9.64 -30.66 17.66
C LEU A 335 -10.98 -31.37 17.47
N PHE A 336 -11.89 -30.81 16.67
CA PHE A 336 -13.24 -31.36 16.51
C PHE A 336 -13.24 -32.66 15.71
N SER A 337 -12.30 -32.83 14.77
CA SER A 337 -12.10 -34.11 14.07
C SER A 337 -11.56 -35.20 14.99
N ALA A 338 -10.59 -34.89 15.86
CA ALA A 338 -10.08 -35.85 16.84
C ALA A 338 -11.16 -36.26 17.84
N LEU A 339 -11.95 -35.30 18.34
CA LEU A 339 -13.09 -35.57 19.20
C LEU A 339 -14.16 -36.39 18.48
N GLY A 340 -14.57 -35.98 17.28
CA GLY A 340 -15.56 -36.67 16.47
C GLY A 340 -15.19 -38.13 16.20
N TYR A 341 -13.94 -38.39 15.83
CA TYR A 341 -13.41 -39.74 15.70
C TYR A 341 -13.50 -40.52 17.03
N ALA A 342 -13.04 -39.92 18.13
CA ALA A 342 -13.01 -40.60 19.43
C ALA A 342 -14.41 -40.98 19.98
N VAL A 343 -15.44 -40.15 19.73
CA VAL A 343 -16.83 -40.46 20.16
C VAL A 343 -17.58 -41.34 19.16
N GLU A 344 -17.23 -41.34 17.89
CA GLU A 344 -17.93 -42.14 16.86
C GLU A 344 -17.28 -43.50 16.57
N GLN A 345 -16.02 -43.73 16.97
CA GLN A 345 -15.29 -44.99 16.70
C GLN A 345 -15.99 -46.24 17.22
N SER A 346 -16.85 -46.12 18.24
CA SER A 346 -17.58 -47.25 18.82
C SER A 346 -18.85 -47.63 18.04
N HIS A 347 -19.27 -46.82 17.06
CA HIS A 347 -20.48 -47.09 16.28
C HIS A 347 -20.14 -47.93 15.03
N PRO A 348 -20.80 -49.07 14.78
CA PRO A 348 -20.43 -49.99 13.70
C PRO A 348 -20.56 -49.38 12.29
N ASP A 349 -21.55 -48.49 12.08
CA ASP A 349 -21.78 -47.81 10.78
C ASP A 349 -21.21 -46.38 10.73
N THR A 350 -20.06 -46.14 11.38
CA THR A 350 -19.44 -44.82 11.38
C THR A 350 -18.64 -44.55 10.10
N LEU A 351 -18.70 -43.32 9.61
CA LEU A 351 -17.90 -42.82 8.50
C LEU A 351 -16.59 -42.16 8.98
N PHE A 352 -16.39 -42.10 10.31
CA PHE A 352 -15.20 -41.57 10.96
C PHE A 352 -14.13 -42.68 11.10
N THR A 353 -13.49 -43.06 10.00
CA THR A 353 -12.49 -44.15 9.97
C THR A 353 -11.12 -43.74 10.52
N SER A 354 -10.76 -42.47 10.41
CA SER A 354 -9.49 -41.92 10.84
C SER A 354 -9.61 -40.42 11.11
N ILE A 355 -8.70 -39.86 11.91
CA ILE A 355 -8.68 -38.42 12.21
C ILE A 355 -8.52 -37.57 10.92
N PRO A 356 -7.60 -37.89 9.98
CA PRO A 356 -7.49 -37.13 8.74
C PRO A 356 -8.74 -37.19 7.85
N GLN A 357 -9.41 -38.35 7.76
CA GLN A 357 -10.69 -38.44 7.05
C GLN A 357 -11.76 -37.58 7.74
N SER A 358 -11.71 -37.49 9.07
CA SER A 358 -12.61 -36.66 9.87
C SER A 358 -12.35 -35.15 9.69
N PHE A 359 -11.20 -34.73 9.13
CA PHE A 359 -10.96 -33.31 8.78
C PHE A 359 -11.96 -32.81 7.76
N TRP A 360 -12.32 -33.62 6.77
CA TRP A 360 -13.32 -33.25 5.77
C TRP A 360 -14.65 -32.87 6.43
N TRP A 361 -15.13 -33.70 7.36
CA TRP A 361 -16.34 -33.43 8.14
C TRP A 361 -16.24 -32.14 8.97
N ALA A 362 -15.13 -31.92 9.67
CA ALA A 362 -14.97 -30.73 10.49
C ALA A 362 -14.86 -29.46 9.63
N ILE A 363 -14.17 -29.51 8.49
CA ILE A 363 -14.09 -28.40 7.52
C ILE A 363 -15.50 -28.01 7.10
N ILE A 364 -16.29 -28.94 6.53
CA ILE A 364 -17.62 -28.62 5.99
C ILE A 364 -18.61 -28.21 7.06
N THR A 365 -18.44 -28.68 8.30
CA THR A 365 -19.32 -28.35 9.44
C THR A 365 -18.98 -26.99 10.02
N MET A 366 -17.68 -26.69 10.25
CA MET A 366 -17.22 -25.40 10.77
C MET A 366 -17.44 -24.27 9.77
N THR A 367 -17.31 -24.53 8.46
CA THR A 367 -17.62 -23.56 7.40
C THR A 367 -19.10 -23.52 7.02
N THR A 368 -19.97 -24.21 7.78
CA THR A 368 -21.42 -24.21 7.61
C THR A 368 -21.91 -24.67 6.23
N VAL A 369 -21.11 -25.47 5.51
CA VAL A 369 -21.46 -26.02 4.19
C VAL A 369 -22.35 -27.26 4.36
N GLY A 370 -21.91 -28.23 5.16
CA GLY A 370 -22.71 -29.38 5.58
C GLY A 370 -23.30 -30.22 4.44
N TYR A 371 -22.47 -30.79 3.55
CA TYR A 371 -22.95 -31.68 2.47
C TYR A 371 -23.78 -32.87 2.95
N GLY A 372 -23.56 -33.35 4.19
CA GLY A 372 -24.29 -34.47 4.79
C GLY A 372 -23.80 -35.85 4.36
N ASP A 373 -22.67 -35.90 3.65
CA ASP A 373 -21.96 -37.12 3.25
C ASP A 373 -21.29 -37.83 4.43
N VAL A 374 -20.75 -37.07 5.39
CA VAL A 374 -20.24 -37.57 6.67
C VAL A 374 -20.99 -36.87 7.80
N TYR A 375 -21.52 -37.63 8.76
CA TYR A 375 -22.22 -37.07 9.92
C TYR A 375 -22.16 -38.03 11.12
N PRO A 376 -22.14 -37.51 12.36
CA PRO A 376 -22.13 -38.34 13.56
C PRO A 376 -23.48 -39.00 13.82
N ARG A 377 -23.44 -40.28 14.20
CA ARG A 377 -24.64 -41.06 14.53
C ARG A 377 -24.90 -41.09 16.03
N THR A 378 -23.86 -41.02 16.85
CA THR A 378 -23.99 -41.05 18.30
C THR A 378 -24.51 -39.71 18.85
N THR A 379 -25.17 -39.76 20.01
CA THR A 379 -25.65 -38.54 20.70
C THR A 379 -24.51 -37.60 21.06
N LEU A 380 -23.35 -38.15 21.48
CA LEU A 380 -22.16 -37.35 21.81
C LEU A 380 -21.53 -36.73 20.56
N GLY A 381 -21.46 -37.45 19.44
CA GLY A 381 -21.00 -36.91 18.17
C GLY A 381 -21.91 -35.79 17.66
N ARG A 382 -23.23 -35.90 17.83
CA ARG A 382 -24.18 -34.81 17.52
C ARG A 382 -23.97 -33.58 18.41
N CYS A 383 -23.66 -33.77 19.69
CA CYS A 383 -23.29 -32.67 20.58
C CYS A 383 -21.98 -32.01 20.13
N ASN A 384 -20.96 -32.80 19.80
CA ASN A 384 -19.71 -32.31 19.22
C ASN A 384 -19.95 -31.51 17.93
N ALA A 385 -20.84 -31.99 17.04
CA ALA A 385 -21.23 -31.29 15.82
C ALA A 385 -21.86 -29.92 16.08
N ALA A 386 -22.75 -29.84 17.08
CA ALA A 386 -23.40 -28.59 17.46
C ALA A 386 -22.38 -27.57 17.97
N VAL A 387 -21.43 -28.01 18.81
CA VAL A 387 -20.34 -27.16 19.31
C VAL A 387 -19.37 -26.77 18.19
N SER A 388 -19.03 -27.68 17.29
CA SER A 388 -18.08 -27.42 16.20
C SER A 388 -18.62 -26.39 15.21
N PHE A 389 -19.90 -26.49 14.83
CA PHE A 389 -20.55 -25.49 13.97
C PHE A 389 -20.54 -24.11 14.63
N LEU A 390 -20.96 -24.02 15.91
CA LEU A 390 -21.00 -22.75 16.63
C LEU A 390 -19.61 -22.11 16.75
N CYS A 391 -18.60 -22.93 17.07
CA CYS A 391 -17.22 -22.49 17.13
C CYS A 391 -16.69 -22.02 15.76
N GLY A 392 -17.03 -22.73 14.68
CA GLY A 392 -16.67 -22.35 13.30
C GLY A 392 -17.24 -20.99 12.89
N VAL A 393 -18.52 -20.72 13.18
CA VAL A 393 -19.14 -19.43 12.92
C VAL A 393 -18.41 -18.30 13.65
N ILE A 394 -18.09 -18.49 14.93
CA ILE A 394 -17.36 -17.49 15.72
C ILE A 394 -15.93 -17.31 15.19
N ALA A 395 -15.24 -18.41 14.85
CA ALA A 395 -13.87 -18.38 14.34
C ALA A 395 -13.76 -17.63 13.01
N ILE A 396 -14.76 -17.73 12.13
CA ILE A 396 -14.81 -16.97 10.87
C ILE A 396 -15.22 -15.51 11.13
N ALA A 397 -16.20 -15.28 12.01
CA ALA A 397 -16.74 -13.94 12.26
C ALA A 397 -15.75 -12.98 12.95
N LEU A 398 -14.84 -13.47 13.80
CA LEU A 398 -13.91 -12.60 14.52
C LEU A 398 -12.86 -11.94 13.60
N PRO A 399 -12.12 -12.66 12.73
CA PRO A 399 -11.10 -12.05 11.87
C PRO A 399 -11.68 -11.35 10.63
N ILE A 400 -12.88 -11.73 10.17
CA ILE A 400 -13.45 -11.14 8.96
C ILE A 400 -13.70 -9.63 9.12
N HIS A 401 -14.10 -9.17 10.31
CA HIS A 401 -14.40 -7.76 10.53
C HIS A 401 -13.15 -6.85 10.47
N PRO A 402 -12.04 -7.15 11.17
CA PRO A 402 -10.77 -6.46 10.96
C PRO A 402 -10.27 -6.49 9.52
N ILE A 403 -10.40 -7.63 8.83
CA ILE A 403 -10.01 -7.75 7.40
C ILE A 403 -10.81 -6.79 6.53
N ILE A 404 -12.14 -6.70 6.73
CA ILE A 404 -13.00 -5.76 6.01
C ILE A 404 -12.62 -4.32 6.34
N ASN A 405 -12.39 -3.98 7.60
CA ASN A 405 -12.02 -2.63 8.00
C ASN A 405 -10.67 -2.20 7.37
N ASN A 406 -9.67 -3.09 7.40
CA ASN A 406 -8.39 -2.87 6.73
C ASN A 406 -8.55 -2.74 5.22
N PHE A 407 -9.40 -3.54 4.60
CA PHE A 407 -9.73 -3.41 3.18
C PHE A 407 -10.33 -2.03 2.87
N VAL A 408 -11.29 -1.55 3.67
CA VAL A 408 -11.94 -0.25 3.49
C VAL A 408 -10.95 0.91 3.65
N ILE A 409 -10.13 0.88 4.71
CA ILE A 409 -9.10 1.90 4.96
C ILE A 409 -8.07 1.92 3.82
N PHE A 410 -7.59 0.76 3.40
CA PHE A 410 -6.63 0.67 2.32
C PHE A 410 -7.24 1.13 0.98
N TYR A 411 -8.48 0.74 0.71
CA TYR A 411 -9.20 1.15 -0.50
C TYR A 411 -9.42 2.66 -0.56
N SER A 412 -9.85 3.28 0.55
CA SER A 412 -10.04 4.73 0.62
C SER A 412 -8.70 5.47 0.49
N LYS A 413 -7.66 5.04 1.22
CA LYS A 413 -6.30 5.61 1.13
C LYS A 413 -5.76 5.53 -0.30
N GLN A 414 -5.86 4.38 -0.96
CA GLN A 414 -5.39 4.22 -2.34
C GLN A 414 -6.11 5.17 -3.31
N ARG A 415 -7.43 5.36 -3.16
CA ARG A 415 -8.20 6.30 -3.98
C ARG A 415 -7.82 7.76 -3.73
N VAL A 416 -7.59 8.13 -2.47
CA VAL A 416 -7.13 9.48 -2.11
C VAL A 416 -5.77 9.75 -2.74
N LEU A 417 -4.80 8.83 -2.58
CA LEU A 417 -3.47 8.96 -3.16
C LEU A 417 -3.51 9.07 -4.69
N GLU A 418 -4.35 8.30 -5.37
CA GLU A 418 -4.51 8.39 -6.83
C GLU A 418 -5.11 9.75 -7.26
N THR A 419 -6.06 10.27 -6.50
CA THR A 419 -6.69 11.58 -6.76
C THR A 419 -5.71 12.72 -6.51
N ALA A 420 -4.94 12.66 -5.41
CA ALA A 420 -3.93 13.64 -5.06
C ALA A 420 -2.82 13.70 -6.11
N ALA A 421 -2.29 12.55 -6.56
CA ALA A 421 -1.28 12.51 -7.61
C ALA A 421 -1.77 13.11 -8.94
N LYS A 422 -3.03 12.84 -9.33
CA LYS A 422 -3.63 13.46 -10.53
C LYS A 422 -3.74 14.98 -10.38
N HIS A 423 -4.20 15.44 -9.21
CA HIS A 423 -4.33 16.86 -8.93
C HIS A 423 -2.98 17.58 -8.95
N GLU A 424 -1.93 16.97 -8.39
CA GLU A 424 -0.59 17.53 -8.40
C GLU A 424 -0.04 17.71 -9.82
N ILE A 425 -0.25 16.73 -10.70
CA ILE A 425 0.13 16.82 -12.11
C ILE A 425 -0.65 17.93 -12.83
N GLU A 426 -1.94 18.09 -12.54
CA GLU A 426 -2.76 19.16 -13.10
C GLU A 426 -2.25 20.55 -12.65
N LEU A 427 -1.90 20.70 -11.37
CA LEU A 427 -1.29 21.92 -10.84
C LEU A 427 0.06 22.21 -11.49
N MET A 428 0.91 21.21 -11.69
CA MET A 428 2.18 21.35 -12.43
C MET A 428 1.94 21.81 -13.87
N ALA A 429 0.92 21.25 -14.55
CA ALA A 429 0.57 21.63 -15.91
C ALA A 429 0.05 23.08 -15.99
N LEU A 430 -0.72 23.54 -15.00
CA LEU A 430 -1.18 24.93 -14.91
C LEU A 430 -0.02 25.90 -14.66
N ARG A 431 0.87 25.61 -13.71
CA ARG A 431 2.06 26.45 -13.46
C ARG A 431 2.96 26.56 -14.69
N SER A 432 3.18 25.46 -15.41
CA SER A 432 3.96 25.49 -16.65
C SER A 432 3.36 26.40 -17.74
N LYS A 433 2.03 26.56 -17.75
CA LYS A 433 1.34 27.49 -18.67
C LYS A 433 1.47 28.94 -18.22
N GLU A 434 1.42 29.20 -16.92
CA GLU A 434 1.63 30.54 -16.36
C GLU A 434 3.06 31.02 -16.61
N ASP A 435 4.07 30.18 -16.36
CA ASP A 435 5.48 30.49 -16.65
C ASP A 435 5.70 30.74 -18.15
N GLY A 436 5.02 29.98 -19.02
CA GLY A 436 5.04 30.19 -20.47
C GLY A 436 4.30 31.46 -20.95
N LEU A 437 3.36 31.97 -20.15
CA LEU A 437 2.59 33.19 -20.45
C LEU A 437 3.30 34.46 -19.95
N TRP A 438 3.99 34.37 -18.81
CA TRP A 438 4.71 35.47 -18.16
C TRP A 438 6.22 35.52 -18.48
N GLY A 439 6.77 34.50 -19.16
CA GLY A 439 8.18 34.44 -19.59
C GLY A 439 8.66 35.50 -20.59
N GLY A 440 7.87 36.56 -20.82
CA GLY A 440 8.26 37.76 -21.55
C GLY A 440 8.69 38.95 -20.69
N THR A 441 8.44 38.96 -19.37
CA THR A 441 8.76 40.13 -18.54
C THR A 441 8.95 39.77 -17.06
N ALA A 442 10.09 40.23 -16.52
CA ALA A 442 10.42 40.42 -15.10
C ALA A 442 10.96 39.21 -14.30
N GLN A 443 12.29 39.12 -14.30
CA GLN A 443 13.20 39.28 -13.15
C GLN A 443 12.75 38.78 -11.76
N GLU A 444 13.54 37.81 -11.26
CA GLU A 444 13.82 37.43 -9.87
C GLU A 444 13.04 38.17 -8.76
N SER A 445 12.01 37.53 -8.22
CA SER A 445 11.62 37.69 -6.82
C SER A 445 10.99 36.39 -6.29
N GLN A 446 11.73 35.78 -5.36
CA GLN A 446 11.33 34.84 -4.30
C GLN A 446 10.07 33.98 -4.48
N SER A 447 10.28 32.67 -4.59
CA SER A 447 9.26 31.65 -4.35
C SER A 447 9.76 30.57 -3.39
N ASP A 448 10.04 30.92 -2.12
CA ASP A 448 10.30 29.93 -1.06
C ASP A 448 9.01 29.23 -0.56
N THR A 449 8.17 28.82 -1.50
CA THR A 449 7.08 27.85 -1.27
C THR A 449 7.29 26.64 -2.18
N TYR A 450 8.54 26.18 -2.26
CA TYR A 450 8.89 24.91 -2.87
C TYR A 450 8.37 23.77 -1.98
N ILE A 451 7.53 22.90 -2.55
CA ILE A 451 7.28 21.58 -1.97
C ILE A 451 8.60 20.80 -2.11
N PRO A 452 9.29 20.41 -1.02
CA PRO A 452 10.62 19.79 -1.09
C PRO A 452 10.65 18.35 -1.66
N LEU A 453 9.49 17.80 -2.05
CA LEU A 453 9.31 16.37 -2.34
C LEU A 453 10.17 15.82 -3.49
N LEU A 454 10.82 16.66 -4.29
CA LEU A 454 11.67 16.24 -5.41
C LEU A 454 13.14 16.68 -5.29
N ARG A 455 13.51 17.53 -4.32
CA ARG A 455 14.86 18.13 -4.28
C ARG A 455 15.86 17.28 -3.50
N ASP A 456 15.42 16.54 -2.49
CA ASP A 456 16.30 15.92 -1.49
C ASP A 456 16.97 14.59 -1.89
N ARG A 457 16.90 14.18 -3.16
CA ARG A 457 17.55 12.93 -3.62
C ARG A 457 18.70 13.09 -4.60
N SER A 458 19.02 14.32 -5.02
CA SER A 458 20.09 14.57 -6.00
C SER A 458 21.43 14.97 -5.38
N GLU A 459 21.48 15.27 -4.08
CA GLU A 459 22.71 15.63 -3.37
C GLU A 459 22.96 14.71 -2.16
N GLY A 460 23.07 13.42 -2.44
CA GLY A 460 23.61 12.42 -1.52
C GLY A 460 25.05 12.09 -1.90
N THR A 461 25.98 12.51 -1.04
CA THR A 461 27.43 12.24 -1.00
C THR A 461 27.90 10.89 -1.58
N PRO A 462 29.06 10.85 -2.26
CA PRO A 462 29.64 9.58 -2.72
C PRO A 462 30.10 8.74 -1.53
N ILE A 463 29.57 7.52 -1.43
CA ILE A 463 30.00 6.49 -0.49
C ILE A 463 31.50 6.23 -0.71
N GLN A 464 32.30 6.70 0.23
CA GLN A 464 33.72 6.40 0.33
C GLN A 464 33.85 4.92 0.69
N LYS A 465 34.38 4.12 -0.23
CA LYS A 465 34.83 2.75 0.03
C LYS A 465 35.91 2.80 1.11
N LEU A 466 35.58 2.40 2.32
CA LEU A 466 36.56 2.00 3.33
C LEU A 466 37.14 0.65 2.92
N ASN A 467 38.32 0.70 2.30
CA ASN A 467 39.28 -0.39 2.33
C ASN A 467 39.74 -0.55 3.77
N HIS A 468 39.66 -1.77 4.31
CA HIS A 468 40.59 -2.21 5.34
C HIS A 468 41.06 -3.63 5.00
N ASN A 469 42.40 -3.74 4.96
CA ASN A 469 43.17 -4.96 5.06
C ASN A 469 42.79 -5.79 6.28
#